data_AF-A0A969ARH1-F1
#
_entry.id   AF-A0A969ARH1-F1
#
_cell.length_a   1.000
_cell.length_b   1.000
_cell.length_c   1.000
_cell.angle_alpha   90.00
_cell.angle_beta   90.00
_cell.angle_gamma   90.00
#
_symmetry.space_group_name_H-M   'P 1'
#
loop_
_entity.id
_entity.type
_entity.pdbx_description
1 polymer ?
#
loop_
_entity_poly.entity_id
_entity_poly.type
_entity_poly.pdbx_seq_one_letter_code
_entity_poly.pdbx_strand_id
1 'polypeptide(L)'
;MLATYPQLSDKETLAFAIAEAESLKIRTDLMLEVQHYIRYQGWNAEEAALALRQTLPQMQNLLNGEISRFTAEQLIQILCRLGRHVQIMVTD
;
A
#
# COMPACT_ATOMS: atom_id res chain seq x y z
N MET A 1 -10.63 23.56 15.09
CA MET A 1 -11.27 22.83 16.20
C MET A 1 -10.52 21.51 16.34
N LEU A 2 -9.55 21.45 17.26
CA LEU A 2 -8.78 20.22 17.50
C LEU A 2 -9.75 19.20 18.09
N ALA A 3 -10.03 18.11 17.37
CA ALA A 3 -10.65 16.95 17.98
C ALA A 3 -9.64 16.40 18.99
N THR A 4 -9.81 16.77 20.26
CA THR A 4 -9.09 16.14 21.36
C THR A 4 -9.56 14.69 21.39
N TYR A 5 -8.78 13.80 20.79
CA TYR A 5 -8.95 12.37 21.01
C TYR A 5 -8.91 12.14 22.52
N PRO A 6 -9.89 11.44 23.12
CA PRO A 6 -9.78 11.04 24.52
C PRO A 6 -8.47 10.28 24.70
N GLN A 7 -7.82 10.46 25.85
CA GLN A 7 -6.62 9.68 26.20
C GLN A 7 -7.03 8.20 26.16
N LEU A 8 -6.62 7.50 25.10
CA LEU A 8 -6.90 6.07 24.93
C LEU A 8 -6.28 5.34 26.12
N SER A 9 -7.01 4.37 26.68
CA SER A 9 -6.41 3.48 27.68
C SER A 9 -5.22 2.71 27.09
N ASP A 10 -4.30 2.24 27.92
CA ASP A 10 -3.14 1.44 27.45
C ASP A 10 -3.57 0.25 26.59
N LYS A 11 -4.71 -0.37 26.91
CA LYS A 11 -5.30 -1.49 26.16
C LYS A 11 -5.79 -1.07 24.77
N GLU A 12 -6.47 0.06 24.67
CA GLU A 12 -6.97 0.57 23.37
C GLU A 12 -5.81 1.04 22.49
N THR A 13 -4.80 1.66 23.08
CA THR A 13 -3.56 2.05 22.39
C THR A 13 -2.85 0.84 21.79
N LEU A 14 -2.72 -0.26 22.56
CA LEU A 14 -2.12 -1.49 22.07
C LEU A 14 -2.95 -2.12 20.94
N ALA A 15 -4.28 -2.17 21.07
CA ALA A 15 -5.15 -2.71 20.04
C ALA A 15 -5.06 -1.92 18.72
N PHE A 16 -4.99 -0.58 18.80
CA PHE A 16 -4.78 0.27 17.62
C PHE A 16 -3.41 0.01 16.97
N ALA A 17 -2.35 -0.09 17.77
CA ALA A 17 -1.00 -0.37 17.27
C ALA A 17 -0.92 -1.74 16.55
N ILE A 18 -1.61 -2.77 17.08
CA ILE A 18 -1.70 -4.08 16.42
C ILE A 18 -2.43 -3.97 15.07
N ALA A 19 -3.58 -3.29 15.03
CA ALA A 19 -4.34 -3.11 13.80
C ALA A 19 -3.56 -2.30 12.75
N GLU A 20 -2.83 -1.28 13.17
CA GLU A 20 -1.96 -0.49 12.30
C GLU A 20 -0.79 -1.33 11.76
N ALA A 21 -0.17 -2.15 12.61
CA ALA A 21 0.91 -3.05 12.22
C ALA A 21 0.46 -4.07 11.16
N GLU A 22 -0.70 -4.71 11.34
CA GLU A 22 -1.27 -5.63 10.34
C GLU A 22 -1.60 -4.92 9.02
N SER A 23 -2.21 -3.73 9.10
CA SER A 23 -2.49 -2.91 7.92
C SER A 23 -1.21 -2.48 7.19
N LEU A 24 -0.14 -2.15 7.93
CA LEU A 24 1.15 -1.81 7.36
C LEU A 24 1.81 -3.01 6.69
N LYS A 25 1.74 -4.19 7.31
CA LYS A 25 2.27 -5.44 6.75
C LYS A 25 1.59 -5.78 5.42
N ILE A 26 0.25 -5.81 5.40
CA ILE A 26 -0.52 -6.10 4.16
C ILE A 26 -0.16 -5.10 3.05
N ARG A 27 -0.11 -3.80 3.37
CA ARG A 27 0.25 -2.78 2.38
C ARG A 27 1.69 -2.97 1.88
N THR A 28 2.62 -3.28 2.78
CA THR A 28 4.03 -3.55 2.41
C THR A 28 4.13 -4.70 1.43
N ASP A 29 3.48 -5.82 1.71
CA ASP A 29 3.49 -7.00 0.84
C ASP A 29 2.91 -6.69 -0.55
N LEU A 30 1.76 -5.99 -0.59
CA LEU A 30 1.14 -5.56 -1.85
C LEU A 30 2.04 -4.60 -2.64
N MET A 31 2.68 -3.62 -1.97
CA MET A 31 3.58 -2.66 -2.63
C MET A 31 4.81 -3.35 -3.19
N LEU A 32 5.39 -4.28 -2.45
CA LEU A 32 6.52 -5.08 -2.93
C LEU A 32 6.14 -5.83 -4.20
N GLU A 33 4.98 -6.49 -4.24
CA GLU A 33 4.54 -7.21 -5.44
C GLU A 33 4.39 -6.28 -6.65
N VAL A 34 3.83 -5.08 -6.47
CA VAL A 34 3.77 -4.06 -7.55
C VAL A 34 5.17 -3.69 -8.03
N GLN A 35 6.08 -3.37 -7.10
CA GLN A 35 7.45 -2.98 -7.45
C GLN A 35 8.21 -4.11 -8.14
N HIS A 36 8.03 -5.36 -7.70
CA HIS A 36 8.61 -6.55 -8.32
C HIS A 36 8.12 -6.69 -9.76
N TYR A 37 6.82 -6.50 -10.01
CA TYR A 37 6.29 -6.54 -11.36
C TYR A 37 6.86 -5.42 -12.25
N ILE A 38 6.88 -4.18 -11.76
CA ILE A 38 7.43 -3.04 -12.51
C ILE A 38 8.91 -3.30 -12.87
N ARG A 39 9.70 -3.79 -11.91
CA ARG A 39 11.10 -4.19 -12.13
C ARG A 39 11.24 -5.34 -13.13
N TYR A 40 10.37 -6.35 -13.07
CA TYR A 40 10.36 -7.47 -14.01
C TYR A 40 10.07 -7.03 -15.45
N GLN A 41 9.19 -6.05 -15.65
CA GLN A 41 8.93 -5.45 -16.97
C GLN A 41 10.06 -4.54 -17.46
N GLY A 42 11.03 -4.19 -16.60
CA GLY A 42 12.09 -3.24 -16.91
C GLY A 42 11.62 -1.79 -16.96
N TRP A 43 10.44 -1.49 -16.42
CA TRP A 43 9.86 -0.14 -16.49
C TRP A 43 10.49 0.82 -15.49
N ASN A 44 10.76 2.04 -15.95
CA ASN A 44 10.99 3.19 -15.08
C ASN A 44 9.65 3.83 -14.61
N ALA A 45 9.71 4.89 -13.79
CA ALA A 45 8.52 5.51 -13.22
C ALA A 45 7.56 6.11 -14.28
N GLU A 46 8.08 6.65 -15.38
CA GLU A 46 7.29 7.23 -16.47
C GLU A 46 6.58 6.13 -17.27
N GLU A 47 7.30 5.07 -17.60
CA GLU A 47 6.76 3.91 -18.31
C GLU A 47 5.68 3.21 -17.48
N ALA A 48 5.93 3.02 -16.18
CA ALA A 48 4.95 2.47 -15.25
C ALA A 48 3.71 3.36 -15.15
N ALA A 49 3.88 4.68 -15.06
CA ALA A 49 2.77 5.63 -14.99
C ALA A 49 1.88 5.54 -16.24
N LEU A 50 2.50 5.49 -17.42
CA LEU A 50 1.78 5.33 -18.68
C LEU A 50 1.06 3.98 -18.77
N ALA A 51 1.76 2.88 -18.51
CA ALA A 51 1.21 1.53 -18.61
C ALA A 51 0.06 1.29 -17.63
N LEU A 52 0.17 1.83 -16.41
CA LEU A 52 -0.83 1.66 -15.35
C LEU A 52 -1.93 2.72 -15.34
N ARG A 53 -1.84 3.73 -16.22
CA ARG A 53 -2.70 4.93 -16.23
C ARG A 53 -2.75 5.59 -14.85
N GLN A 54 -1.57 5.81 -14.28
CA GLN A 54 -1.34 6.50 -13.00
C GLN A 54 -0.53 7.78 -13.26
N THR A 55 -0.41 8.64 -12.25
CA THR A 55 0.43 9.83 -12.36
C THR A 55 1.90 9.49 -12.09
N LEU A 56 2.83 10.22 -12.71
CA LEU A 56 4.27 10.05 -12.46
C LEU A 56 4.63 10.24 -10.97
N PRO A 57 4.17 11.28 -10.25
CA PRO A 57 4.48 11.43 -8.82
C PRO A 57 4.02 10.25 -7.98
N GLN A 58 2.86 9.67 -8.31
CA GLN A 58 2.36 8.49 -7.62
C GLN A 58 3.24 7.27 -7.88
N MET A 59 3.72 7.07 -9.11
CA MET A 59 4.67 5.97 -9.39
C MET A 59 6.03 6.18 -8.74
N GLN A 60 6.53 7.41 -8.64
CA GLN A 60 7.75 7.71 -7.90
C GLN A 60 7.57 7.38 -6.40
N ASN A 61 6.48 7.83 -5.78
CA ASN A 61 6.16 7.50 -4.39
C ASN A 61 6.10 5.98 -4.17
N LEU A 62 5.46 5.25 -5.11
CA LEU A 62 5.36 3.80 -5.05
C LEU A 62 6.73 3.13 -5.14
N LEU A 63 7.57 3.54 -6.09
CA LEU A 63 8.91 2.97 -6.30
C LEU A 63 9.90 3.34 -5.19
N ASN A 64 9.71 4.50 -4.54
CA ASN A 64 10.48 4.94 -3.38
C ASN A 64 10.02 4.27 -2.07
N GLY A 65 8.93 3.51 -2.08
CA GLY A 65 8.43 2.83 -0.88
C GLY A 65 7.69 3.75 0.09
N GLU A 66 7.08 4.84 -0.38
CA GLU A 66 6.32 5.80 0.46
C GLU A 66 4.96 5.23 0.86
N ILE A 67 4.98 4.14 1.63
CA ILE A 67 3.83 3.28 1.98
C ILE A 67 2.68 4.03 2.66
N SER A 68 2.99 5.09 3.41
CA SER A 68 1.99 5.94 4.09
C SER A 68 1.04 6.65 3.12
N ARG A 69 1.44 6.80 1.84
CA ARG A 69 0.62 7.44 0.80
C ARG A 69 -0.34 6.48 0.11
N PHE A 70 -0.22 5.18 0.39
CA PHE A 70 -0.99 4.15 -0.28
C PHE A 70 -1.93 3.45 0.70
N THR A 71 -3.17 3.29 0.27
CA THR A 71 -4.11 2.36 0.90
C THR A 71 -3.93 0.97 0.30
N ALA A 72 -4.36 -0.08 1.01
CA ALA A 72 -4.36 -1.44 0.48
C ALA A 72 -5.19 -1.52 -0.81
N GLU A 73 -6.36 -0.87 -0.84
CA GLU A 73 -7.24 -0.81 -2.01
C GLU A 73 -6.54 -0.22 -3.25
N GLN A 74 -5.78 0.87 -3.10
CA GLN A 74 -5.02 1.44 -4.22
C GLN A 74 -3.99 0.47 -4.78
N LEU A 75 -3.29 -0.26 -3.92
CA LEU A 75 -2.29 -1.26 -4.34
C LEU A 75 -2.96 -2.44 -5.03
N ILE A 76 -4.10 -2.92 -4.51
CA ILE A 76 -4.91 -3.97 -5.15
C ILE A 76 -5.34 -3.54 -6.55
N GLN A 77 -5.86 -2.32 -6.71
CA GLN A 77 -6.27 -1.82 -8.02
C GLN A 77 -5.10 -1.75 -9.02
N ILE A 78 -3.90 -1.39 -8.56
CA ILE A 78 -2.70 -1.40 -9.40
C ILE A 78 -2.35 -2.84 -9.81
N LEU A 79 -2.32 -3.79 -8.88
CA LEU A 79 -2.06 -5.21 -9.16
C LEU A 79 -3.07 -5.79 -10.17
N CYS A 80 -4.37 -5.47 -10.01
CA CYS A 80 -5.40 -5.89 -10.96
C CYS A 80 -5.17 -5.32 -12.36
N ARG A 81 -4.71 -4.07 -12.49
CA ARG A 81 -4.34 -3.47 -13.80
C ARG A 81 -3.12 -4.14 -14.43
N LEU A 82 -2.24 -4.74 -13.62
CA LEU A 82 -1.12 -5.58 -14.08
C LEU A 82 -1.55 -7.00 -14.45
N GLY A 83 -2.86 -7.31 -14.41
CA GLY A 83 -3.38 -8.65 -14.69
C GLY A 83 -3.12 -9.66 -13.56
N ARG A 84 -2.79 -9.19 -12.36
CA ARG A 84 -2.61 -10.04 -11.18
C ARG A 84 -3.94 -10.24 -10.46
N HIS A 85 -4.13 -11.43 -9.92
CA HIS A 85 -5.24 -11.75 -9.05
C HIS A 85 -4.77 -11.64 -7.59
N VAL A 86 -5.50 -10.89 -6.77
CA VAL A 86 -5.20 -10.75 -5.34
C VAL A 86 -6.15 -11.63 -4.54
N GLN A 87 -5.60 -12.43 -3.62
CA GLN A 87 -6.36 -13.19 -2.64
C GLN A 87 -5.95 -12.77 -1.24
N ILE A 88 -6.93 -12.45 -0.40
CA ILE A 88 -6.72 -12.12 1.01
C ILE A 88 -7.28 -13.27 1.84
N MET A 89 -6.49 -13.74 2.81
CA MET A 89 -6.87 -14.80 3.75
C MET A 89 -6.71 -14.26 5.17
N VAL A 90 -7.71 -14.51 6.02
CA VAL A 90 -7.62 -14.27 7.45
C VAL A 90 -7.21 -15.59 8.11
N THR A 91 -6.18 -15.53 8.94
CA THR A 91 -5.63 -16.70 9.65
C THR A 91 -5.76 -16.50 11.16
N ASP A 92 -5.95 -17.59 11.90
CA ASP A 92 -6.02 -17.63 13.38
C ASP A 92 -4.64 -17.54 14.06
#